data_AF-A0A7S2UMC4-F1
#
_entry.id   AF-A0A7S2UMC4-F1
#
_cell.length_a   1.000
_cell.length_b   1.000
_cell.length_c   1.000
_cell.angle_alpha   90.00
_cell.angle_beta   90.00
_cell.angle_gamma   90.00
#
_symmetry.space_group_name_H-M   'P 1'
#
loop_
_entity.id
_entity.type
_entity.pdbx_description
1 polymer ?
#
loop_
_entity_poly.entity_id
_entity_poly.type
_entity_poly.pdbx_seq_one_letter_code
_entity_poly.pdbx_strand_id
1 'polypeptide(L)'
;MTDACETAILTYLASSPEAKIEDTLTWAADECKPPLDHLAVVGSVKSLLVDAYVSASDITNSFYTLSKEGQSILADGSQEIRVLVALVESGDGLTMPELQEKVGKAVCKIGMGNCMKNKWAKKDGAKLVPQIALNEVADTVQAELKALSDADGIADGMDDKAIAGLKRRKLVNLITRKSF
;
A
#
# COMPACT_ATOMS: atom_id res chain seq x y z
N MET A 1 5.40 2.31 -30.43
CA MET A 1 5.51 1.24 -29.39
C MET A 1 4.38 0.25 -29.48
N THR A 2 3.12 0.66 -29.68
CA THR A 2 1.94 -0.23 -29.84
C THR A 2 2.14 -1.29 -30.94
N ASP A 3 2.69 -0.89 -32.08
CA ASP A 3 2.97 -1.76 -33.24
C ASP A 3 3.95 -2.91 -32.92
N ALA A 4 4.91 -2.67 -32.02
CA ALA A 4 5.87 -3.69 -31.59
C ALA A 4 5.20 -4.73 -30.66
N CYS A 5 4.27 -4.29 -29.81
CA CYS A 5 3.53 -5.20 -28.93
C CYS A 5 2.52 -6.04 -29.73
N GLU A 6 1.83 -5.45 -30.70
CA GLU A 6 0.93 -6.20 -31.60
C GLU A 6 1.70 -7.27 -32.40
N THR A 7 2.83 -6.88 -33.00
CA THR A 7 3.70 -7.83 -33.71
C THR A 7 4.19 -8.94 -32.80
N ALA A 8 4.60 -8.63 -31.57
CA ALA A 8 5.06 -9.63 -30.61
C ALA A 8 3.95 -10.62 -30.22
N ILE A 9 2.74 -10.12 -29.95
CA ILE A 9 1.56 -10.95 -29.62
C ILE A 9 1.26 -11.90 -30.78
N LEU A 10 1.10 -11.36 -32.00
CA LEU A 10 0.74 -12.18 -33.16
C LEU A 10 1.83 -13.18 -33.54
N THR A 11 3.11 -12.79 -33.43
CA THR A 11 4.23 -13.70 -33.69
C THR A 11 4.28 -14.84 -32.68
N TYR A 12 4.05 -14.55 -31.40
CA TYR A 12 4.01 -15.57 -30.37
C TYR A 12 2.83 -16.53 -30.57
N LEU A 13 1.63 -16.01 -30.83
CA LEU A 13 0.45 -16.83 -31.09
C LEU A 13 0.62 -17.70 -32.34
N ALA A 14 1.25 -17.19 -33.41
CA ALA A 14 1.49 -17.94 -34.63
C ALA A 14 2.56 -19.05 -34.48
N SER A 15 3.49 -18.91 -33.53
CA SER A 15 4.59 -19.86 -33.32
C SER A 15 4.36 -20.82 -32.15
N SER A 16 3.49 -20.48 -31.21
CA SER A 16 3.14 -21.33 -30.08
C SER A 16 2.21 -22.49 -30.52
N PRO A 17 2.44 -23.73 -30.06
CA PRO A 17 1.62 -24.89 -30.45
C PRO A 17 0.13 -24.73 -30.12
N GLU A 18 -0.19 -24.02 -29.04
CA GLU A 18 -1.57 -23.82 -28.56
C GLU A 18 -2.17 -22.50 -29.05
N ALA A 19 -1.40 -21.66 -29.74
CA ALA A 19 -1.81 -20.31 -30.16
C ALA A 19 -2.46 -19.53 -29.01
N LYS A 20 -1.87 -19.61 -27.82
CA LYS A 20 -2.44 -19.09 -26.57
C LYS A 20 -1.37 -18.46 -25.68
N ILE A 21 -1.74 -17.33 -25.10
CA ILE A 21 -1.02 -16.69 -23.99
C ILE A 21 -1.89 -16.91 -22.74
N GLU A 22 -1.35 -17.52 -21.70
CA GLU A 22 -2.13 -17.83 -20.48
C GLU A 22 -2.42 -16.59 -19.63
N ASP A 23 -1.41 -15.72 -19.47
CA ASP A 23 -1.56 -14.41 -18.85
C ASP A 23 -0.54 -13.46 -19.50
N THR A 24 -1.06 -12.44 -20.18
CA THR A 24 -0.26 -11.40 -20.84
C THR A 24 0.66 -10.65 -19.88
N LEU A 25 0.36 -10.62 -18.57
CA LEU A 25 1.22 -10.01 -17.57
C LEU A 25 2.53 -10.78 -17.38
N THR A 26 2.46 -12.09 -17.15
CA THR A 26 3.65 -12.93 -16.95
C THR A 26 4.38 -13.13 -18.26
N TRP A 27 3.66 -13.33 -19.36
CA TRP A 27 4.24 -13.46 -20.70
C TRP A 27 5.06 -12.22 -21.11
N ALA A 28 4.54 -11.01 -20.89
CA ALA A 28 5.23 -9.77 -21.24
C ALA A 28 6.51 -9.55 -20.42
N ALA A 29 6.53 -10.02 -19.17
CA ALA A 29 7.68 -9.89 -18.27
C ALA A 29 8.73 -10.97 -18.51
N ASP A 30 8.30 -12.22 -18.58
CA ASP A 30 9.19 -13.39 -18.46
C ASP A 30 9.60 -13.95 -19.81
N GLU A 31 8.70 -13.96 -20.79
CA GLU A 31 8.92 -14.61 -22.09
C GLU A 31 9.40 -13.63 -23.16
N CYS A 32 8.99 -12.36 -23.09
CA CYS A 32 9.44 -11.33 -24.01
C CYS A 32 10.88 -10.88 -23.71
N LYS A 33 11.68 -10.65 -24.77
CA LYS A 33 13.06 -10.15 -24.69
C LYS A 33 13.28 -9.03 -25.73
N PRO A 34 13.41 -7.76 -25.30
CA PRO A 34 13.29 -7.25 -23.93
C PRO A 34 11.86 -7.40 -23.36
N PRO A 35 11.69 -7.34 -22.02
CA PRO A 35 10.36 -7.29 -21.41
C PRO A 35 9.52 -6.16 -22.01
N LEU A 36 8.25 -6.44 -22.25
CA LEU A 36 7.32 -5.46 -22.80
C LEU A 36 6.59 -4.72 -21.67
N ASP A 37 6.31 -3.44 -21.90
CA ASP A 37 5.46 -2.67 -20.99
C ASP A 37 4.04 -3.23 -21.02
N HIS A 38 3.56 -3.70 -19.86
CA HIS A 38 2.24 -4.34 -19.77
C HIS A 38 1.09 -3.43 -20.17
N LEU A 39 1.19 -2.11 -19.94
CA LEU A 39 0.14 -1.19 -20.36
C LEU A 39 0.07 -1.07 -21.88
N ALA A 40 1.22 -1.07 -22.56
CA ALA A 40 1.28 -1.15 -24.02
C ALA A 40 0.70 -2.48 -24.54
N VAL A 41 1.02 -3.62 -23.90
CA VAL A 41 0.46 -4.94 -24.26
C VAL A 41 -1.06 -4.95 -24.10
N VAL A 42 -1.60 -4.46 -22.97
CA VAL A 42 -3.05 -4.32 -22.76
C VAL A 42 -3.71 -3.45 -23.84
N GLY A 43 -3.04 -2.38 -24.28
CA GLY A 43 -3.50 -1.54 -25.38
C GLY A 43 -3.56 -2.30 -26.71
N SER A 44 -2.50 -3.05 -27.03
CA SER A 44 -2.40 -3.86 -28.24
C SER A 44 -3.40 -5.01 -28.27
N VAL A 45 -3.62 -5.73 -27.16
CA VAL A 45 -4.65 -6.78 -27.08
C VAL A 45 -6.03 -6.20 -27.38
N LYS A 46 -6.36 -5.03 -26.84
CA LYS A 46 -7.65 -4.36 -27.12
C LYS A 46 -7.79 -3.93 -28.57
N SER A 47 -6.71 -3.43 -29.17
CA SER A 47 -6.64 -3.08 -30.59
C SER A 47 -6.92 -4.30 -31.48
N LEU A 48 -6.17 -5.38 -31.26
CA LEU A 48 -6.29 -6.65 -31.98
C LEU A 48 -7.67 -7.32 -31.77
N LEU A 49 -8.28 -7.17 -30.59
CA LEU A 49 -9.62 -7.67 -30.30
C LEU A 49 -10.68 -6.95 -31.13
N VAL A 50 -10.57 -5.63 -31.31
CA VAL A 50 -11.50 -4.83 -32.14
C VAL A 50 -11.43 -5.26 -33.60
N ASP A 51 -10.22 -5.55 -34.11
CA ASP A 51 -9.99 -6.02 -35.47
C ASP A 51 -10.19 -7.54 -35.65
N ALA A 52 -10.61 -8.23 -34.59
CA ALA A 52 -10.86 -9.67 -34.55
C ALA A 52 -9.64 -10.55 -34.91
N TYR A 53 -8.41 -10.06 -34.69
CA TYR A 53 -7.19 -10.85 -34.83
C TYR A 53 -6.98 -11.83 -33.68
N VAL A 54 -7.52 -11.53 -32.48
CA VAL A 54 -7.39 -12.36 -31.29
C VAL A 54 -8.73 -12.44 -30.54
N SER A 55 -8.88 -13.47 -29.72
CA SER A 55 -9.89 -13.55 -28.66
C SER A 55 -9.20 -13.43 -27.30
N ALA A 56 -9.81 -12.70 -26.36
CA ALA A 56 -9.22 -12.44 -25.04
C ALA A 56 -10.27 -12.61 -23.92
N SER A 57 -9.81 -13.02 -22.74
CA SER A 57 -10.62 -13.12 -21.52
C SER A 57 -9.99 -12.29 -20.40
N ASP A 58 -10.76 -11.40 -19.78
CA ASP A 58 -10.25 -10.53 -18.70
C ASP A 58 -9.79 -11.34 -17.48
N ILE A 59 -8.51 -11.19 -17.13
CA ILE A 59 -7.95 -11.57 -15.83
C ILE A 59 -7.84 -10.28 -14.99
N THR A 60 -8.44 -10.28 -13.80
CA THR A 60 -8.43 -9.10 -12.91
C THR A 60 -7.83 -9.47 -11.55
N ASN A 61 -6.69 -8.88 -11.24
CA ASN A 61 -6.02 -9.03 -9.95
C ASN A 61 -6.04 -7.69 -9.21
N SER A 62 -6.49 -7.70 -7.95
CA SER A 62 -6.50 -6.50 -7.10
C SER A 62 -5.62 -6.71 -5.88
N PHE A 63 -4.78 -5.72 -5.59
CA PHE A 63 -3.85 -5.75 -4.46
C PHE A 63 -3.71 -4.34 -3.86
N TYR A 64 -3.31 -4.27 -2.60
CA TYR A 64 -3.08 -3.00 -1.92
C TYR A 64 -1.65 -2.53 -2.08
N THR A 65 -1.49 -1.23 -2.33
CA THR A 65 -0.20 -0.56 -2.25
C THR A 65 -0.20 0.42 -1.08
N LEU A 66 0.89 0.48 -0.32
CA LEU A 66 1.01 1.42 0.79
C LEU A 66 1.16 2.84 0.26
N SER A 67 0.50 3.79 0.91
CA SER A 67 0.74 5.21 0.65
C SER A 67 2.09 5.64 1.25
N LYS A 68 2.59 6.83 0.90
CA LYS A 68 3.81 7.39 1.50
C LYS A 68 3.73 7.42 3.03
N GLU A 69 2.55 7.73 3.56
CA GLU A 69 2.29 7.74 4.99
C GLU A 69 2.27 6.30 5.56
N GLY A 70 1.62 5.36 4.88
CA GLY A 70 1.65 3.94 5.26
C GLY A 70 3.08 3.37 5.30
N GLN A 71 3.93 3.75 4.34
CA GLN A 71 5.35 3.38 4.32
C GLN A 71 6.12 3.98 5.51
N SER A 72 5.89 5.25 5.87
CA SER A 72 6.51 5.84 7.06
C SER A 72 6.02 5.18 8.35
N ILE A 73 4.75 4.80 8.45
CA ILE A 73 4.26 4.04 9.61
C ILE A 73 4.91 2.65 9.68
N LEU A 74 5.05 1.99 8.54
CA LEU A 74 5.71 0.69 8.47
C LEU A 74 7.16 0.77 8.98
N ALA A 75 7.89 1.82 8.59
CA ALA A 75 9.29 2.03 8.97
C ALA A 75 9.48 2.57 10.41
N ASP A 76 8.71 3.59 10.78
CA ASP A 76 8.96 4.43 11.97
C ASP A 76 7.94 4.21 13.10
N GLY A 77 6.92 3.38 12.87
CA GLY A 77 5.76 3.24 13.75
C GLY A 77 4.65 4.26 13.49
N SER A 78 3.48 3.97 14.02
CA SER A 78 2.28 4.81 13.90
C SER A 78 2.45 6.16 14.58
N GLN A 79 1.69 7.15 14.12
CA GLN A 79 1.83 8.52 14.61
C GLN A 79 1.54 8.61 16.11
N GLU A 80 0.55 7.87 16.59
CA GLU A 80 0.20 7.76 18.00
C GLU A 80 1.31 7.13 18.85
N ILE A 81 1.95 6.08 18.37
CA ILE A 81 3.07 5.46 19.09
C ILE A 81 4.28 6.39 19.11
N ARG A 82 4.61 7.04 17.99
CA ARG A 82 5.70 8.02 17.93
C ARG A 82 5.49 9.18 18.90
N VAL A 83 4.26 9.68 19.01
CA VAL A 83 3.89 10.70 20.01
C VAL A 83 4.05 10.15 21.43
N LEU A 84 3.52 8.95 21.72
CA LEU A 84 3.61 8.34 23.04
C LEU A 84 5.07 8.12 23.47
N VAL A 85 5.93 7.61 22.58
CA VAL A 85 7.37 7.46 22.82
C VAL A 85 8.00 8.79 23.21
N ALA A 86 7.78 9.85 22.42
CA ALA A 86 8.34 11.17 22.70
C ALA A 86 7.89 11.74 24.07
N LEU A 87 6.64 11.47 24.46
CA LEU A 87 6.09 11.86 25.76
C LEU A 87 6.71 11.07 26.92
N VAL A 88 6.84 9.74 26.77
CA VAL A 88 7.42 8.85 27.78
C VAL A 88 8.91 9.16 27.99
N GLU A 89 9.67 9.35 26.93
CA GLU A 89 11.09 9.73 27.00
C GLU A 89 11.32 11.09 27.67
N SER A 90 10.34 11.99 27.60
CA SER A 90 10.44 13.30 28.23
C SER A 90 10.23 13.27 29.74
N GLY A 91 9.56 12.24 30.29
CA GLY A 91 9.20 12.12 31.72
C GLY A 91 8.14 13.13 32.19
N ASP A 92 8.42 14.43 32.08
CA ASP A 92 7.59 15.54 32.61
C ASP A 92 6.57 16.08 31.60
N GLY A 93 6.42 15.39 30.47
CA GLY A 93 5.59 15.82 29.34
C GLY A 93 6.18 16.95 28.51
N LEU A 94 5.57 17.15 27.34
CA LEU A 94 6.03 18.10 26.32
C LEU A 94 4.96 19.15 26.03
N THR A 95 5.38 20.40 25.83
CA THR A 95 4.52 21.42 25.23
C THR A 95 4.27 21.11 23.75
N MET A 96 3.24 21.74 23.18
CA MET A 96 2.92 21.55 21.76
C MET A 96 4.10 21.88 20.82
N PRO A 97 4.86 22.99 21.00
CA PRO A 97 6.02 23.27 20.18
C PRO A 97 7.13 22.20 20.30
N GLU A 98 7.46 21.78 21.52
CA GLU A 98 8.50 20.77 21.77
C GLU A 98 8.13 19.42 21.16
N LEU A 99 6.86 19.02 21.25
CA LEU A 99 6.37 17.79 20.63
C LEU A 99 6.43 17.88 19.10
N GLN A 100 6.04 19.01 18.51
CA GLN A 100 6.13 19.22 17.07
C GLN A 100 7.57 19.22 16.55
N GLU A 101 8.53 19.70 17.35
CA GLU A 101 9.96 19.65 17.05
C GLU A 101 10.47 18.22 17.07
N LYS A 102 10.09 17.41 18.07
CA LYS A 102 10.51 16.01 18.18
C LYS A 102 9.94 15.09 17.10
N VAL A 103 8.63 15.12 16.87
CA VAL A 103 7.97 14.14 15.98
C VAL A 103 7.56 14.72 14.63
N GLY A 104 7.63 16.03 14.45
CA GLY A 104 7.15 16.74 13.28
C GLY A 104 5.67 17.13 13.39
N LYS A 105 5.29 18.24 12.74
CA LYS A 105 3.94 18.83 12.83
C LYS A 105 2.81 17.89 12.39
N ALA A 106 3.02 17.15 11.30
CA ALA A 106 2.00 16.24 10.75
C ALA A 106 1.72 15.06 11.70
N VAL A 107 2.78 14.39 12.15
CA VAL A 107 2.72 13.28 13.11
C VAL A 107 2.13 13.74 14.44
N CYS A 108 2.59 14.88 14.96
CA CYS A 108 2.07 15.46 16.19
C CYS A 108 0.56 15.70 16.11
N LYS A 109 0.06 16.28 15.01
CA LYS A 109 -1.36 16.60 14.86
C LYS A 109 -2.23 15.35 14.88
N ILE A 110 -1.84 14.30 14.13
CA ILE A 110 -2.62 13.06 14.01
C ILE A 110 -2.46 12.21 15.27
N GLY A 111 -1.20 11.96 15.67
CA GLY A 111 -0.85 11.11 16.79
C GLY A 111 -1.40 11.61 18.11
N MET A 112 -1.40 12.93 18.35
CA MET A 112 -2.01 13.50 19.55
C MET A 112 -3.52 13.22 19.62
N GLY A 113 -4.25 13.39 18.50
CA GLY A 113 -5.69 13.13 18.46
C GLY A 113 -6.02 11.68 18.83
N ASN A 114 -5.24 10.73 18.30
CA ASN A 114 -5.35 9.31 18.61
C ASN A 114 -4.95 8.99 20.05
N CYS A 115 -3.84 9.55 20.56
CA CYS A 115 -3.42 9.37 21.96
C CYS A 115 -4.48 9.86 22.94
N MET A 116 -5.08 11.04 22.69
CA MET A 116 -6.14 11.59 23.54
C MET A 116 -7.41 10.72 23.48
N LYS A 117 -7.79 10.25 22.28
CA LYS A 117 -8.96 9.37 22.10
C LYS A 117 -8.80 8.04 22.84
N ASN A 118 -7.60 7.46 22.79
CA ASN A 118 -7.28 6.19 23.43
C ASN A 118 -6.86 6.35 24.91
N LYS A 119 -6.89 7.57 25.45
CA LYS A 119 -6.47 7.91 26.83
C LYS A 119 -5.00 7.56 27.13
N TRP A 120 -4.14 7.56 26.11
CA TRP A 120 -2.69 7.33 26.27
C TRP A 120 -1.94 8.58 26.73
N ALA A 121 -2.52 9.76 26.52
CA ALA A 121 -1.98 11.02 26.96
C ALA A 121 -3.10 11.92 27.53
N LYS A 122 -2.72 12.85 28.41
CA LYS A 122 -3.61 13.91 28.91
C LYS A 122 -2.91 15.26 28.84
N LYS A 123 -3.69 16.33 28.79
CA LYS A 123 -3.18 17.69 28.98
C LYS A 123 -2.99 17.95 30.47
N ASP A 124 -1.83 18.49 30.81
CA ASP A 124 -1.49 19.01 32.14
C ASP A 124 -1.00 20.46 31.97
N GLY A 125 -1.90 21.42 32.20
CA GLY A 125 -1.69 22.82 31.85
C GLY A 125 -1.35 23.01 30.37
N ALA A 126 -0.15 23.53 30.10
CA ALA A 126 0.36 23.76 28.75
C ALA A 126 1.07 22.54 28.13
N LYS A 127 1.29 21.48 28.92
CA LYS A 127 2.02 20.27 28.51
C LYS A 127 1.06 19.13 28.21
N LEU A 128 1.52 18.18 27.42
CA LEU A 128 0.92 16.88 27.21
C LEU A 128 1.79 15.86 27.97
N VAL A 129 1.18 15.04 28.82
CA VAL A 129 1.87 14.03 29.63
C VAL A 129 1.33 12.64 29.27
N PRO A 130 2.17 11.59 29.30
CA PRO A 130 1.70 10.23 29.08
C PRO A 130 0.78 9.77 30.23
N GLN A 131 -0.15 8.88 29.94
CA GLN A 131 -1.07 8.24 30.90
C GLN A 131 -0.95 6.72 30.95
N ILE A 132 -0.18 6.16 30.00
CA ILE A 132 0.03 4.73 29.86
C ILE A 132 1.52 4.50 29.60
N ALA A 133 2.04 3.36 30.06
CA ALA A 133 3.42 3.00 29.77
C ALA A 133 3.55 2.46 28.35
N LEU A 134 4.70 2.68 27.71
CA LEU A 134 4.89 2.28 26.31
C LEU A 134 4.74 0.76 26.10
N ASN A 135 5.10 -0.06 27.09
CA ASN A 135 4.99 -1.52 27.06
C ASN A 135 3.53 -2.04 27.18
N GLU A 136 2.57 -1.19 27.53
CA GLU A 136 1.15 -1.55 27.62
C GLU A 136 0.39 -1.26 26.32
N VAL A 137 1.08 -0.71 25.31
CA VAL A 137 0.49 -0.33 24.04
C VAL A 137 1.13 -1.09 22.89
N ALA A 138 0.32 -1.75 22.07
CA ALA A 138 0.75 -2.38 20.84
C ALA A 138 0.49 -1.46 19.64
N ASP A 139 1.44 -1.39 18.71
CA ASP A 139 1.24 -0.71 17.43
C ASP A 139 0.48 -1.61 16.45
N THR A 140 -0.83 -1.71 16.64
CA THR A 140 -1.68 -2.55 15.79
C THR A 140 -1.66 -2.10 14.33
N VAL A 141 -1.50 -0.79 14.08
CA VAL A 141 -1.54 -0.21 12.73
C VAL A 141 -0.29 -0.58 11.95
N GLN A 142 0.89 -0.48 12.58
CA GLN A 142 2.13 -0.92 11.99
C GLN A 142 2.12 -2.44 11.76
N ALA A 143 1.59 -3.21 12.71
CA ALA A 143 1.47 -4.66 12.57
C ALA A 143 0.55 -5.06 11.38
N GLU A 144 -0.60 -4.39 11.23
CA GLU A 144 -1.51 -4.58 10.10
C GLU A 144 -0.86 -4.21 8.76
N LEU A 145 -0.16 -3.06 8.70
CA LEU A 145 0.56 -2.65 7.50
C LEU A 145 1.70 -3.61 7.15
N LYS A 146 2.38 -4.16 8.15
CA LYS A 146 3.44 -5.14 7.97
C LYS A 146 2.89 -6.45 7.43
N ALA A 147 1.82 -6.98 8.03
CA ALA A 147 1.16 -8.18 7.54
C ALA A 147 0.70 -8.02 6.08
N LEU A 148 0.15 -6.85 5.72
CA LEU A 148 -0.24 -6.57 4.35
C LEU A 148 0.95 -6.45 3.39
N SER A 149 2.05 -5.85 3.83
CA SER A 149 3.27 -5.71 3.03
C SER A 149 3.96 -7.06 2.82
N ASP A 150 4.00 -7.92 3.84
CA ASP A 150 4.60 -9.26 3.78
C ASP A 150 3.78 -10.21 2.88
N ALA A 151 2.49 -9.91 2.68
CA ALA A 151 1.59 -10.61 1.77
C ALA A 151 1.52 -9.99 0.36
N ASP A 152 2.50 -9.18 -0.04
CA ASP A 152 2.54 -8.50 -1.34
C ASP A 152 1.27 -7.66 -1.66
N GLY A 153 0.64 -7.11 -0.62
CA GLY A 153 -0.60 -6.34 -0.76
C GLY A 153 -1.85 -7.19 -0.96
N ILE A 154 -1.74 -8.52 -0.90
CA ILE A 154 -2.87 -9.44 -0.91
C ILE A 154 -3.48 -9.46 0.49
N ALA A 155 -4.74 -9.05 0.60
CA ALA A 155 -5.44 -8.99 1.88
C ALA A 155 -6.18 -10.29 2.24
N ASP A 156 -6.00 -11.35 1.45
CA ASP A 156 -6.65 -12.63 1.69
C ASP A 156 -6.17 -13.21 3.02
N GLY A 157 -7.09 -13.35 3.97
CA GLY A 157 -6.79 -13.80 5.34
C GLY A 157 -6.56 -12.69 6.36
N MET A 158 -6.61 -11.41 5.96
CA MET A 158 -6.66 -10.29 6.90
C MET A 158 -8.09 -9.99 7.36
N ASP A 159 -8.25 -9.43 8.56
CA ASP A 159 -9.56 -8.97 9.05
C ASP A 159 -10.07 -7.80 8.18
N ASP A 160 -11.29 -7.93 7.65
CA ASP A 160 -11.97 -6.90 6.87
C ASP A 160 -12.03 -5.56 7.61
N LYS A 161 -12.15 -5.58 8.95
CA LYS A 161 -12.16 -4.35 9.75
C LYS A 161 -10.81 -3.66 9.77
N ALA A 162 -9.72 -4.41 9.81
CA ALA A 162 -8.36 -3.89 9.74
C ALA A 162 -8.14 -3.18 8.39
N ILE A 163 -8.44 -3.87 7.29
CA ILE A 163 -8.32 -3.30 5.94
C ILE A 163 -9.21 -2.05 5.77
N ALA A 164 -10.45 -2.10 6.26
CA ALA A 164 -11.34 -0.93 6.24
C ALA A 164 -10.78 0.25 7.05
N GLY A 165 -10.11 -0.03 8.18
CA GLY A 165 -9.39 0.95 8.99
C GLY A 165 -8.24 1.60 8.23
N LEU A 166 -7.36 0.79 7.62
CA LEU A 166 -6.23 1.26 6.82
C LEU A 166 -6.67 2.12 5.63
N LYS A 167 -7.73 1.70 4.92
CA LYS A 167 -8.36 2.47 3.84
C LYS A 167 -8.88 3.82 4.31
N ARG A 168 -9.63 3.84 5.44
CA ARG A 168 -10.21 5.07 6.00
C ARG A 168 -9.13 6.07 6.40
N ARG A 169 -7.99 5.57 6.88
CA ARG A 169 -6.80 6.37 7.21
C ARG A 169 -5.96 6.75 5.99
N LYS A 170 -6.31 6.32 4.77
CA LYS A 170 -5.56 6.54 3.52
C LYS A 170 -4.12 6.01 3.58
N LEU A 171 -3.90 4.93 4.33
CA LEU A 171 -2.60 4.28 4.47
C LEU A 171 -2.32 3.29 3.34
N VAL A 172 -3.37 2.85 2.65
CA VAL A 172 -3.32 1.89 1.54
C VAL A 172 -4.23 2.34 0.41
N ASN A 173 -3.87 1.96 -0.82
CA ASN A 173 -4.66 2.17 -2.03
C ASN A 173 -4.90 0.83 -2.71
N LEU A 174 -6.15 0.55 -3.09
CA LEU A 174 -6.47 -0.62 -3.89
C LEU A 174 -6.07 -0.35 -5.34
N ILE A 175 -5.17 -1.17 -5.86
CA ILE A 175 -4.78 -1.17 -7.28
C ILE A 175 -5.42 -2.39 -7.91
N THR A 176 -6.18 -2.17 -8.98
CA THR A 176 -6.72 -3.23 -9.83
C THR A 176 -5.92 -3.27 -11.11
N ARG A 177 -5.27 -4.40 -11.37
CA ARG A 177 -4.54 -4.67 -12.60
C ARG A 177 -5.34 -5.64 -13.45
N LYS A 178 -5.54 -5.27 -14.71
CA LYS A 178 -6.11 -6.15 -15.72
C LYS A 178 -5.02 -6.74 -16.60
N SER A 179 -5.18 -8.01 -16.91
CA SER A 179 -4.47 -8.72 -17.98
C SER A 179 -5.47 -9.58 -18.74
N PHE A 180 -4.98 -10.28 -19.74
CA PHE A 180 -5.73 -11.11 -20.68
C PHE A 180 -4.99 -12.41 -20.94
#